data_AF-A0A7C6S7V6-F1
#
_entry.id   AF-A0A7C6S7V6-F1
#
_cell.length_a   1.000
_cell.length_b   1.000
_cell.length_c   1.000
_cell.angle_alpha   90.00
_cell.angle_beta   90.00
_cell.angle_gamma   90.00
#
_symmetry.space_group_name_H-M   'P 1'
#
loop_
_entity.id
_entity.type
_entity.pdbx_description
1 polymer ?
#
loop_
_entity_poly.entity_id
_entity_poly.type
_entity_poly.pdbx_seq_one_letter_code
_entity_poly.pdbx_strand_id
1 'polypeptide(L)'
;MRERFHLKPGQFQEIPPRLPGVNTRKEFIKLVGSLRKEYGVPVGVKFAATHHLEKELAIALEAGVDFIVVDGSEGGTHAGPPILQDDVGLPTLPALIRSVRFLERSGARDKVSLIIAGGLFTPGQFLKALALGADALYIGTIAVIAMLSEQLTKAMLWEPPTQVPLYTGKYRKELDVKEGATRLYNFLMASVKEMELATYALGKRSFRELDRTDLTTMDREIARAAGIQWAYLPPEEQEGTGVEPVLPLPYPPGREEEQRPVLH
;
A
#
# COMPACT_ATOMS: atom_id res chain seq x y z
N MET A 1 -27.54 0.85 -8.82
CA MET A 1 -26.27 0.95 -9.59
C MET A 1 -26.53 1.14 -11.09
N ARG A 2 -27.36 0.32 -11.76
CA ARG A 2 -27.70 0.52 -13.18
C ARG A 2 -28.34 1.86 -13.51
N GLU A 3 -29.26 2.34 -12.67
CA GLU A 3 -29.88 3.67 -12.83
C GLU A 3 -28.85 4.81 -12.75
N ARG A 4 -27.88 4.70 -11.83
CA ARG A 4 -26.78 5.68 -11.67
C ARG A 4 -25.86 5.76 -12.89
N PHE A 5 -25.74 4.66 -13.64
CA PHE A 5 -24.91 4.58 -14.85
C PHE A 5 -25.74 4.54 -16.14
N HIS A 6 -27.05 4.80 -16.06
CA HIS A 6 -27.98 4.79 -17.19
C HIS A 6 -27.90 3.51 -18.05
N LEU A 7 -27.70 2.34 -17.43
CA LEU A 7 -27.54 1.06 -18.12
C LEU A 7 -28.87 0.33 -18.32
N LYS A 8 -29.08 -0.23 -19.51
CA LYS A 8 -30.24 -1.08 -19.82
C LYS A 8 -30.16 -2.43 -19.09
N PRO A 9 -31.29 -3.13 -18.87
CA PRO A 9 -31.28 -4.51 -18.38
C PRO A 9 -30.42 -5.42 -19.28
N GLY A 10 -29.43 -6.10 -18.69
CA GLY A 10 -28.53 -7.00 -19.41
C GLY A 10 -27.30 -6.33 -20.03
N GLN A 11 -27.23 -5.00 -20.05
CA GLN A 11 -26.07 -4.26 -20.52
C GLN A 11 -24.95 -4.29 -19.46
N PHE A 12 -23.76 -4.74 -19.86
CA PHE A 12 -22.56 -4.64 -19.03
C PHE A 12 -22.05 -3.20 -19.02
N GLN A 13 -21.53 -2.77 -17.88
CA GLN A 13 -20.83 -1.50 -17.81
C GLN A 13 -19.43 -1.68 -18.38
N GLU A 14 -19.18 -1.12 -19.56
CA GLU A 14 -17.83 -1.06 -20.11
C GLU A 14 -17.09 0.13 -19.47
N ILE A 15 -15.98 -0.17 -18.80
CA ILE A 15 -15.08 0.85 -18.27
C ILE A 15 -13.97 1.01 -19.31
N PRO A 16 -13.83 2.18 -19.96
CA PRO A 16 -12.79 2.38 -20.95
C PRO A 16 -11.41 2.27 -20.28
N PRO A 17 -10.38 1.78 -21.00
CA PRO A 17 -9.04 1.62 -20.45
C PRO A 17 -8.32 2.96 -20.17
N ARG A 18 -8.90 4.08 -20.63
CA ARG A 18 -8.38 5.43 -20.43
C ARG A 18 -9.47 6.32 -19.85
N LEU A 19 -9.04 7.29 -19.05
CA LEU A 19 -9.90 8.37 -18.59
C LEU A 19 -10.40 9.19 -19.80
N PRO A 20 -11.72 9.35 -19.98
CA PRO A 20 -12.26 10.17 -21.06
C PRO A 20 -11.70 11.60 -20.99
N GLY A 21 -11.16 12.09 -22.12
CA GLY A 21 -10.59 13.44 -22.21
C GLY A 21 -9.18 13.61 -21.63
N VAL A 22 -8.53 12.54 -21.18
CA VAL A 22 -7.15 12.57 -20.67
C VAL A 22 -6.29 11.59 -21.45
N ASN A 23 -5.59 12.09 -22.45
CA ASN A 23 -4.69 11.31 -23.32
C ASN A 23 -3.23 11.75 -23.21
N THR A 24 -2.98 12.91 -22.62
CA THR A 24 -1.65 13.49 -22.49
C THR A 24 -1.33 13.88 -21.05
N ARG A 25 -0.02 13.97 -20.76
CA ARG A 25 0.50 14.48 -19.49
C ARG A 25 -0.07 15.85 -19.12
N LYS A 26 -0.19 16.77 -20.09
CA LYS A 26 -0.75 18.12 -19.88
C LYS A 26 -2.22 18.09 -19.48
N GLU A 27 -3.01 17.21 -20.11
CA GLU A 27 -4.42 17.05 -19.77
C GLU A 27 -4.59 16.43 -18.38
N PHE A 28 -3.72 15.50 -17.99
CA PHE A 28 -3.73 14.93 -16.63
C PHE A 28 -3.45 15.99 -15.56
N ILE A 29 -2.41 16.82 -15.74
CA ILE A 29 -2.10 17.93 -14.83
C ILE A 29 -3.30 18.90 -14.74
N LYS A 30 -3.91 19.23 -15.89
CA LYS A 30 -5.10 20.09 -15.93
C LYS A 30 -6.27 19.48 -15.17
N LEU A 31 -6.48 18.16 -15.28
CA LEU A 31 -7.53 17.45 -14.55
C LEU A 31 -7.30 17.52 -13.03
N VAL A 32 -6.08 17.23 -12.57
CA VAL A 32 -5.76 17.32 -11.13
C VAL A 32 -5.99 18.74 -10.61
N GLY A 33 -5.56 19.75 -11.36
CA GLY A 33 -5.81 21.16 -11.02
C GLY A 33 -7.29 21.54 -10.99
N SER A 34 -8.11 21.03 -11.94
CA SER A 34 -9.54 21.30 -11.96
C SER A 34 -10.27 20.63 -10.80
N LEU A 35 -9.95 19.37 -10.49
CA LEU A 35 -10.53 18.64 -9.36
C LEU A 35 -10.23 19.36 -8.03
N ARG A 36 -8.98 19.79 -7.85
CA ARG A 36 -8.58 20.56 -6.66
C ARG A 36 -9.38 21.85 -6.53
N LYS A 37 -9.54 22.59 -7.63
CA LYS A 37 -10.28 23.87 -7.65
C LYS A 37 -11.78 23.68 -7.41
N GLU A 38 -12.36 22.62 -7.95
CA GLU A 38 -13.80 22.35 -7.89
C GLU A 38 -14.23 21.85 -6.51
N TYR A 39 -13.47 20.93 -5.92
CA TYR A 39 -13.89 20.24 -4.69
C TYR A 39 -13.19 20.74 -3.43
N GLY A 40 -12.02 21.39 -3.53
CA GLY A 40 -11.29 21.92 -2.37
C GLY A 40 -10.77 20.84 -1.40
N VAL A 41 -10.69 19.58 -1.83
CA VAL A 41 -10.20 18.43 -1.05
C VAL A 41 -8.88 17.89 -1.63
N PRO A 42 -8.10 17.12 -0.85
CA PRO A 42 -6.90 16.46 -1.36
C PRO A 42 -7.22 15.57 -2.57
N VAL A 43 -6.39 15.67 -3.61
CA VAL A 43 -6.48 14.90 -4.85
C VAL A 43 -5.29 13.96 -4.92
N GLY A 44 -5.55 12.67 -4.98
CA GLY A 44 -4.53 11.65 -5.16
C GLY A 44 -4.69 10.89 -6.47
N VAL A 45 -3.65 10.14 -6.83
CA VAL A 45 -3.69 9.20 -7.96
C VAL A 45 -3.42 7.79 -7.47
N LYS A 46 -4.17 6.83 -7.99
CA LYS A 46 -3.92 5.39 -7.78
C LYS A 46 -3.60 4.74 -9.11
N PHE A 47 -2.53 3.94 -9.15
CA PHE A 47 -2.18 3.14 -10.31
C PHE A 47 -1.50 1.83 -9.90
N ALA A 48 -1.59 0.83 -10.78
CA ALA A 48 -0.87 -0.43 -10.62
C ALA A 48 0.59 -0.21 -10.98
N ALA A 49 1.51 -0.72 -10.16
CA ALA A 49 2.94 -0.59 -10.39
C ALA A 49 3.35 -1.33 -11.67
N THR A 50 4.06 -0.65 -12.56
CA THR A 50 4.57 -1.25 -13.80
C THR A 50 6.07 -0.99 -13.94
N HIS A 51 6.69 -1.56 -14.97
CA HIS A 51 8.07 -1.23 -15.33
C HIS A 51 8.31 0.28 -15.56
N HIS A 52 7.27 1.08 -15.79
CA HIS A 52 7.32 2.55 -15.94
C HIS A 52 7.08 3.34 -14.64
N LEU A 53 7.09 2.68 -13.47
CA LEU A 53 6.77 3.26 -12.16
C LEU A 53 7.37 4.66 -11.92
N GLU A 54 8.66 4.88 -12.16
CA GLU A 54 9.30 6.19 -11.90
C GLU A 54 8.75 7.29 -12.83
N LYS A 55 8.37 6.95 -14.06
CA LYS A 55 7.73 7.89 -14.99
C LYS A 55 6.34 8.26 -14.52
N GLU A 56 5.58 7.29 -14.03
CA GLU A 56 4.24 7.49 -13.47
C GLU A 56 4.30 8.37 -12.22
N LEU A 57 5.26 8.10 -11.32
CA LEU A 57 5.55 8.93 -10.14
C LEU A 57 5.96 10.35 -10.52
N ALA A 58 6.83 10.53 -11.52
CA ALA A 58 7.24 11.86 -11.98
C ALA A 58 6.05 12.69 -12.50
N ILE A 59 5.14 12.05 -13.25
CA ILE A 59 3.92 12.71 -13.75
C ILE A 59 2.99 13.07 -12.59
N ALA A 60 2.82 12.18 -11.61
CA ALA A 60 2.02 12.44 -10.42
C ALA A 60 2.55 13.64 -9.61
N LEU A 61 3.87 13.70 -9.39
CA LEU A 61 4.51 14.81 -8.69
C LEU A 61 4.32 16.14 -9.42
N GLU A 62 4.52 16.17 -10.74
CA GLU A 62 4.32 17.39 -11.52
C GLU A 62 2.85 17.84 -11.55
N ALA A 63 1.91 16.90 -11.55
CA ALA A 63 0.49 17.21 -11.42
C ALA A 63 0.13 17.80 -10.05
N GLY A 64 1.02 17.71 -9.07
CA GLY A 64 0.83 18.25 -7.72
C GLY A 64 -0.27 17.52 -6.97
N VAL A 65 -0.28 16.18 -7.03
CA VAL A 65 -1.18 15.34 -6.20
C VAL A 65 -0.74 15.37 -4.73
N ASP A 66 -1.68 15.24 -3.80
CA ASP A 66 -1.39 15.23 -2.35
C ASP A 66 -0.96 13.84 -1.85
N PHE A 67 -1.42 12.78 -2.53
CA PHE A 67 -1.02 11.40 -2.23
C PHE A 67 -0.97 10.53 -3.49
N ILE A 68 -0.12 9.52 -3.45
CA ILE A 68 0.04 8.53 -4.51
C ILE A 68 -0.23 7.15 -3.90
N VAL A 69 -1.13 6.40 -4.50
CA VAL A 69 -1.36 4.99 -4.18
C VAL A 69 -0.69 4.13 -5.25
N VAL A 70 0.30 3.35 -4.86
CA VAL A 70 0.95 2.35 -5.72
C VAL A 70 0.40 0.98 -5.34
N ASP A 71 -0.20 0.29 -6.30
CA ASP A 71 -0.78 -1.05 -6.11
C ASP A 71 0.12 -2.11 -6.74
N GLY A 72 0.57 -3.09 -5.96
CA GLY A 72 1.31 -4.23 -6.50
C GLY A 72 0.41 -5.20 -7.28
N SER A 73 1.03 -6.11 -8.04
CA SER A 73 0.33 -7.12 -8.82
C SER A 73 -0.51 -8.09 -7.97
N GLU A 74 -0.26 -8.15 -6.67
CA GLU A 74 -1.02 -8.93 -5.70
C GLU A 74 -2.38 -8.29 -5.31
N GLY A 75 -2.74 -7.16 -5.94
CA GLY A 75 -4.03 -6.49 -5.78
C GLY A 75 -5.20 -7.36 -6.26
N GLY A 76 -6.25 -7.46 -5.43
CA GLY A 76 -7.46 -8.20 -5.80
C GLY A 76 -8.33 -7.45 -6.79
N THR A 77 -8.93 -8.17 -7.75
CA THR A 77 -9.97 -7.65 -8.64
C THR A 77 -11.18 -8.59 -8.65
N HIS A 78 -12.38 -8.01 -8.81
CA HIS A 78 -13.61 -8.80 -8.89
C HIS A 78 -13.83 -9.41 -10.29
N ALA A 79 -13.47 -8.67 -11.35
CA ALA A 79 -13.88 -8.99 -12.72
C ALA A 79 -12.82 -8.58 -13.77
N GLY A 80 -11.53 -8.66 -13.43
CA GLY A 80 -10.45 -8.42 -14.39
C GLY A 80 -10.24 -9.61 -15.34
N PRO A 81 -9.74 -9.41 -16.57
CA PRO A 81 -9.27 -10.51 -17.41
C PRO A 81 -8.15 -11.29 -16.71
N PRO A 82 -8.18 -12.64 -16.65
CA PRO A 82 -7.17 -13.43 -15.93
C PRO A 82 -5.73 -13.13 -16.35
N ILE A 83 -5.47 -12.95 -17.64
CA ILE A 83 -4.14 -12.54 -18.16
C ILE A 83 -3.63 -11.23 -17.53
N LEU A 84 -4.53 -10.29 -17.19
CA LEU A 84 -4.15 -9.04 -16.52
C LEU A 84 -4.08 -9.18 -14.98
N GLN A 85 -4.53 -10.30 -14.43
CA GLN A 85 -4.35 -10.60 -13.01
C GLN A 85 -3.03 -11.35 -12.79
N ASP A 86 -2.73 -12.28 -13.70
CA ASP A 86 -1.68 -13.28 -13.50
C ASP A 86 -0.32 -12.83 -14.10
N ASP A 87 -0.32 -12.05 -15.18
CA ASP A 87 0.89 -11.82 -16.00
C ASP A 87 1.35 -10.35 -16.10
N VAL A 88 0.70 -9.41 -15.42
CA VAL A 88 1.05 -7.98 -15.52
C VAL A 88 1.28 -7.31 -14.17
N GLY A 89 2.15 -6.31 -14.17
CA GLY A 89 2.46 -5.48 -13.01
C GLY A 89 3.75 -5.85 -12.30
N LEU A 90 4.08 -5.08 -11.27
CA LEU A 90 5.20 -5.34 -10.37
C LEU A 90 4.68 -5.82 -9.02
N PRO A 91 5.37 -6.77 -8.37
CA PRO A 91 5.05 -7.15 -7.01
C PRO A 91 5.15 -5.96 -6.04
N THR A 92 4.42 -6.04 -4.93
CA THR A 92 4.24 -4.94 -3.96
C THR A 92 5.57 -4.50 -3.34
N LEU A 93 6.44 -5.44 -2.98
CA LEU A 93 7.73 -5.13 -2.35
C LEU A 93 8.66 -4.29 -3.25
N PRO A 94 9.01 -4.72 -4.49
CA PRO A 94 9.82 -3.89 -5.37
C PRO A 94 9.11 -2.59 -5.78
N ALA A 95 7.77 -2.57 -5.87
CA ALA A 95 7.02 -1.34 -6.12
C ALA A 95 7.19 -0.32 -4.99
N LEU A 96 7.10 -0.74 -3.72
CA LEU A 96 7.34 0.10 -2.56
C LEU A 96 8.77 0.64 -2.54
N ILE A 97 9.76 -0.25 -2.65
CA ILE A 97 11.19 0.11 -2.60
C ILE A 97 11.53 1.14 -3.68
N ARG A 98 11.09 0.92 -4.92
CA ARG A 98 11.35 1.84 -6.04
C ARG A 98 10.66 3.19 -5.84
N SER A 99 9.42 3.18 -5.34
CA SER A 99 8.66 4.41 -5.08
C SER A 99 9.33 5.27 -4.03
N VAL A 100 9.72 4.69 -2.89
CA VAL A 100 10.42 5.42 -1.81
C VAL A 100 11.74 6.00 -2.32
N ARG A 101 12.57 5.19 -3.00
CA ARG A 101 13.85 5.66 -3.56
C ARG A 101 13.68 6.79 -4.56
N PHE A 102 12.64 6.73 -5.40
CA PHE A 102 12.34 7.79 -6.36
C PHE A 102 11.92 9.09 -5.65
N LEU A 103 11.04 9.00 -4.65
CA LEU A 103 10.59 10.16 -3.87
C LEU A 103 11.73 10.81 -3.06
N GLU A 104 12.64 10.01 -2.51
CA GLU A 104 13.84 10.49 -1.83
C GLU A 104 14.77 11.22 -2.81
N ARG A 105 15.09 10.60 -3.95
CA ARG A 105 15.98 11.20 -4.98
C ARG A 105 15.41 12.47 -5.61
N SER A 106 14.09 12.59 -5.68
CA SER A 106 13.42 13.78 -6.19
C SER A 106 13.20 14.87 -5.14
N GLY A 107 13.59 14.64 -3.88
CA GLY A 107 13.34 15.58 -2.78
C GLY A 107 11.84 15.82 -2.54
N ALA A 108 11.03 14.80 -2.78
CA ALA A 108 9.58 14.83 -2.68
C ALA A 108 9.01 13.94 -1.56
N ARG A 109 9.87 13.22 -0.82
CA ARG A 109 9.46 12.32 0.28
C ARG A 109 8.53 12.96 1.30
N ASP A 110 8.76 14.23 1.63
CA ASP A 110 7.94 14.99 2.59
C ASP A 110 6.87 15.87 1.93
N LYS A 111 6.72 15.81 0.60
CA LYS A 111 5.81 16.65 -0.18
C LYS A 111 4.55 15.92 -0.64
N VAL A 112 4.59 14.59 -0.68
CA VAL A 112 3.47 13.74 -1.12
C VAL A 112 3.41 12.51 -0.23
N SER A 113 2.19 12.09 0.15
CA SER A 113 2.03 10.84 0.89
C SER A 113 2.08 9.63 -0.04
N LEU A 114 2.91 8.64 0.28
CA LEU A 114 2.97 7.36 -0.41
C LEU A 114 2.10 6.33 0.31
N ILE A 115 1.09 5.83 -0.37
CA ILE A 115 0.22 4.75 0.10
C ILE A 115 0.55 3.50 -0.71
N ILE A 116 0.79 2.39 -0.04
CA ILE A 116 1.07 1.11 -0.70
C ILE A 116 -0.14 0.17 -0.59
N ALA A 117 -0.43 -0.53 -1.68
CA ALA A 117 -1.50 -1.50 -1.80
C ALA A 117 -0.98 -2.78 -2.49
N GLY A 118 -1.75 -3.87 -2.38
CA GLY A 118 -1.45 -5.15 -3.01
C GLY A 118 -0.93 -6.18 -1.99
N GLY A 119 -1.62 -7.32 -1.85
CA GLY A 119 -1.11 -8.48 -1.11
C GLY A 119 -0.75 -8.31 0.38
N LEU A 120 -1.16 -7.23 1.06
CA LEU A 120 -0.92 -7.03 2.49
C LEU A 120 -2.03 -7.67 3.33
N PHE A 121 -1.68 -8.67 4.13
CA PHE A 121 -2.61 -9.50 4.92
C PHE A 121 -2.36 -9.43 6.43
N THR A 122 -1.12 -9.25 6.88
CA THR A 122 -0.78 -9.38 8.31
C THR A 122 -0.25 -8.10 8.93
N PRO A 123 -0.41 -7.92 10.26
CA PRO A 123 0.14 -6.78 11.00
C PRO A 123 1.66 -6.64 10.83
N GLY A 124 2.38 -7.76 10.73
CA GLY A 124 3.81 -7.74 10.44
C GLY A 124 4.16 -7.22 9.03
N GLN A 125 3.35 -7.51 8.02
CA GLN A 125 3.52 -6.93 6.68
C GLN A 125 3.21 -5.43 6.68
N PHE A 126 2.19 -5.02 7.43
CA PHE A 126 1.82 -3.62 7.61
C PHE A 126 2.99 -2.81 8.20
N LEU A 127 3.57 -3.29 9.30
CA LEU A 127 4.75 -2.66 9.91
C LEU A 127 5.95 -2.59 8.98
N LYS A 128 6.26 -3.69 8.29
CA LYS A 128 7.38 -3.72 7.33
C LYS A 128 7.20 -2.69 6.22
N ALA A 129 5.98 -2.54 5.71
CA ALA A 129 5.69 -1.54 4.68
C ALA A 129 5.88 -0.10 5.20
N LEU A 130 5.44 0.18 6.43
CA LEU A 130 5.67 1.48 7.07
C LEU A 130 7.17 1.75 7.29
N ALA A 131 7.90 0.77 7.84
CA ALA A 131 9.35 0.85 8.07
C ALA A 131 10.16 1.03 6.76
N LEU A 132 9.70 0.42 5.65
CA LEU A 132 10.29 0.61 4.33
C LEU A 132 10.02 2.00 3.73
N GLY A 133 9.13 2.80 4.33
CA GLY A 133 8.88 4.18 3.95
C GLY A 133 7.51 4.47 3.36
N ALA A 134 6.52 3.58 3.46
CA ALA A 134 5.13 3.92 3.18
C ALA A 134 4.54 4.82 4.28
N ASP A 135 3.69 5.78 3.92
CA ASP A 135 2.98 6.64 4.88
C ASP A 135 1.65 6.06 5.32
N ALA A 136 1.03 5.24 4.47
CA ALA A 136 -0.20 4.52 4.78
C ALA A 136 -0.33 3.22 3.97
N LEU A 137 -1.28 2.39 4.37
CA LEU A 137 -1.55 1.08 3.79
C LEU A 137 -2.98 1.07 3.24
N TYR A 138 -3.15 0.56 2.03
CA TYR A 138 -4.46 0.33 1.44
C TYR A 138 -4.72 -1.17 1.37
N ILE A 139 -5.64 -1.63 2.24
CA ILE A 139 -6.10 -3.02 2.27
C ILE A 139 -7.47 -3.18 1.61
N GLY A 140 -7.66 -4.29 0.89
CA GLY A 140 -8.92 -4.64 0.23
C GLY A 140 -9.32 -6.08 0.53
N THR A 141 -8.60 -7.04 -0.04
CA THR A 141 -8.89 -8.47 0.09
C THR A 141 -8.97 -8.93 1.55
N ILE A 142 -7.98 -8.60 2.37
CA ILE A 142 -7.99 -8.98 3.79
C ILE A 142 -9.14 -8.32 4.56
N ALA A 143 -9.53 -7.09 4.23
CA ALA A 143 -10.66 -6.41 4.85
C ALA A 143 -11.98 -7.12 4.52
N VAL A 144 -12.15 -7.56 3.27
CA VAL A 144 -13.31 -8.38 2.85
C VAL A 144 -13.31 -9.73 3.57
N ILE A 145 -12.15 -10.40 3.66
CA ILE A 145 -12.04 -11.68 4.39
C ILE A 145 -12.40 -11.50 5.87
N ALA A 146 -11.88 -10.45 6.53
CA ALA A 146 -12.18 -10.17 7.93
C ALA A 146 -13.68 -9.94 8.16
N MET A 147 -14.32 -9.17 7.28
CA MET A 147 -15.76 -8.92 7.30
C MET A 147 -16.59 -10.22 7.17
N LEU A 148 -16.10 -11.19 6.39
CA LEU A 148 -16.84 -12.42 6.07
C LEU A 148 -16.56 -13.59 7.00
N SER A 149 -15.46 -13.59 7.75
CA SER A 149 -14.92 -14.73 8.53
C SER A 149 -15.94 -15.71 9.14
N GLU A 150 -16.93 -15.24 9.90
CA GLU A 150 -17.97 -16.10 10.51
C GLU A 150 -19.24 -16.27 9.66
N GLN A 151 -19.39 -15.43 8.63
CA GLN A 151 -20.51 -15.43 7.71
C GLN A 151 -20.27 -16.29 6.46
N LEU A 152 -19.08 -16.86 6.31
CA LEU A 152 -18.72 -17.77 5.21
C LEU A 152 -19.63 -19.00 5.14
N THR A 153 -20.12 -19.46 6.29
CA THR A 153 -21.06 -20.60 6.41
C THR A 153 -22.46 -20.31 5.86
N LYS A 154 -22.79 -19.03 5.62
CA LYS A 154 -24.05 -18.61 5.00
C LYS A 154 -24.06 -18.91 3.50
N ALA A 155 -22.90 -19.11 2.87
CA ALA A 155 -22.82 -19.70 1.54
C ALA A 155 -22.88 -21.23 1.65
N MET A 156 -23.53 -21.88 0.68
CA MET A 156 -23.44 -23.33 0.57
C MET A 156 -21.97 -23.77 0.41
N LEU A 157 -21.61 -24.92 1.01
CA LEU A 157 -20.24 -25.46 1.03
C LEU A 157 -19.54 -25.54 -0.35
N TRP A 158 -20.32 -25.62 -1.43
CA TRP A 158 -19.84 -25.78 -2.80
C TRP A 158 -19.83 -24.48 -3.63
N GLU A 159 -20.32 -23.37 -3.08
CA GLU A 159 -20.29 -22.07 -3.76
C GLU A 159 -19.14 -21.19 -3.25
N PRO A 160 -18.47 -20.42 -4.13
CA PRO A 160 -17.39 -19.56 -3.71
C PRO A 160 -17.85 -18.54 -2.64
N PRO A 161 -17.06 -18.31 -1.58
CA PRO A 161 -17.30 -17.29 -0.56
C PRO A 161 -17.64 -15.89 -1.08
N THR A 162 -17.13 -15.56 -2.27
CA THR A 162 -17.37 -14.28 -2.94
C THR A 162 -18.86 -14.07 -3.29
N GLN A 163 -19.69 -15.11 -3.31
CA GLN A 163 -21.13 -15.00 -3.55
C GLN A 163 -21.91 -14.25 -2.44
N VAL A 164 -21.30 -14.03 -1.28
CA VAL A 164 -21.87 -13.28 -0.15
C VAL A 164 -21.63 -11.76 -0.25
N PRO A 165 -20.38 -11.26 -0.39
CA PRO A 165 -20.12 -9.82 -0.42
C PRO A 165 -20.45 -9.15 -1.77
N LEU A 166 -20.56 -9.92 -2.85
CA LEU A 166 -20.73 -9.35 -4.19
C LEU A 166 -22.15 -8.86 -4.44
N TYR A 167 -22.27 -7.71 -5.10
CA TYR A 167 -23.58 -7.15 -5.47
C TYR A 167 -24.39 -8.09 -6.39
N THR A 168 -23.70 -8.82 -7.27
CA THR A 168 -24.28 -9.85 -8.15
C THR A 168 -24.39 -11.22 -7.49
N GLY A 169 -23.88 -11.36 -6.26
CA GLY A 169 -23.85 -12.61 -5.51
C GLY A 169 -25.24 -13.14 -5.19
N LYS A 170 -25.37 -14.47 -5.25
CA LYS A 170 -26.61 -15.19 -4.93
C LYS A 170 -27.01 -15.01 -3.46
N TYR A 171 -26.04 -15.01 -2.56
CA TYR A 171 -26.23 -14.95 -1.09
C TYR A 171 -26.07 -13.54 -0.52
N ARG A 172 -26.10 -12.48 -1.35
CA ARG A 172 -25.91 -11.09 -0.89
C ARG A 172 -26.88 -10.65 0.20
N LYS A 173 -28.08 -11.25 0.25
CA LYS A 173 -29.11 -10.94 1.26
C LYS A 173 -28.80 -11.56 2.62
N GLU A 174 -27.87 -12.50 2.67
CA GLU A 174 -27.45 -13.18 3.91
C GLU A 174 -26.29 -12.47 4.60
N LEU A 175 -25.68 -11.48 3.94
CA LEU A 175 -24.66 -10.64 4.54
C LEU A 175 -25.28 -9.77 5.64
N ASP A 176 -24.90 -10.02 6.88
CA ASP A 176 -25.16 -9.12 7.99
C ASP A 176 -24.08 -8.03 7.99
N VAL A 177 -24.50 -6.82 7.61
CA VAL A 177 -23.63 -5.65 7.51
C VAL A 177 -23.13 -5.18 8.88
N LYS A 178 -23.94 -5.30 9.94
CA LYS A 178 -23.55 -4.86 11.29
C LYS A 178 -22.52 -5.81 11.88
N GLU A 179 -22.75 -7.11 11.72
CA GLU A 179 -21.80 -8.14 12.10
C GLU A 179 -20.49 -7.95 11.32
N GLY A 180 -20.57 -7.81 9.99
CA GLY A 180 -19.40 -7.61 9.14
C GLY A 180 -18.57 -6.37 9.51
N ALA A 181 -19.24 -5.25 9.81
CA ALA A 181 -18.58 -4.04 10.28
C ALA A 181 -17.88 -4.26 11.63
N THR A 182 -18.52 -4.97 12.56
CA THR A 182 -17.93 -5.31 13.88
C THR A 182 -16.70 -6.19 13.72
N ARG A 183 -16.73 -7.16 12.80
CA ARG A 183 -15.59 -8.05 12.53
C ARG A 183 -14.42 -7.32 11.89
N LEU A 184 -14.71 -6.47 10.90
CA LEU A 184 -13.68 -5.62 10.30
C LEU A 184 -13.05 -4.68 11.35
N TYR A 185 -13.86 -4.07 12.20
CA TYR A 185 -13.38 -3.24 13.31
C TYR A 185 -12.45 -4.04 14.24
N ASN A 186 -12.87 -5.24 14.67
CA ASN A 186 -12.05 -6.09 15.54
C ASN A 186 -10.73 -6.49 14.88
N PHE A 187 -10.74 -6.83 13.60
CA PHE A 187 -9.53 -7.14 12.83
C PHE A 187 -8.57 -5.94 12.78
N LEU A 188 -9.08 -4.75 12.46
CA LEU A 188 -8.27 -3.53 12.41
C LEU A 188 -7.67 -3.20 13.79
N MET A 189 -8.47 -3.28 14.86
CA MET A 189 -8.01 -3.01 16.21
C MET A 189 -7.01 -4.05 16.71
N ALA A 190 -7.21 -5.33 16.41
CA ALA A 190 -6.25 -6.39 16.75
C ALA A 190 -4.94 -6.19 15.99
N SER A 191 -5.02 -5.83 14.71
CA SER A 191 -3.84 -5.52 13.90
C SER A 191 -3.06 -4.36 14.50
N VAL A 192 -3.71 -3.25 14.85
CA VAL A 192 -3.06 -2.10 15.48
C VAL A 192 -2.39 -2.50 16.80
N LYS A 193 -3.06 -3.28 17.66
CA LYS A 193 -2.46 -3.74 18.93
C LYS A 193 -1.21 -4.60 18.74
N GLU A 194 -1.21 -5.51 17.76
CA GLU A 194 -0.01 -6.30 17.43
C GLU A 194 1.11 -5.40 16.90
N MET A 195 0.75 -4.41 16.08
CA MET A 195 1.72 -3.44 15.56
C MET A 195 2.32 -2.59 16.68
N GLU A 196 1.50 -2.13 17.63
CA GLU A 196 1.93 -1.39 18.82
C GLU A 196 2.89 -2.23 19.67
N LEU A 197 2.59 -3.51 19.89
CA LEU A 197 3.45 -4.41 20.66
C LEU A 197 4.84 -4.54 20.02
N ALA A 198 4.90 -4.77 18.71
CA ALA A 198 6.18 -4.87 17.99
C ALA A 198 6.94 -3.53 17.98
N THR A 199 6.23 -2.40 17.81
CA THR A 199 6.84 -1.06 17.85
C THR A 199 7.41 -0.75 19.24
N TYR A 200 6.70 -1.13 20.30
CA TYR A 200 7.17 -1.01 21.67
C TYR A 200 8.41 -1.88 21.95
N ALA A 201 8.44 -3.10 21.41
CA ALA A 201 9.61 -3.99 21.53
C ALA A 201 10.86 -3.42 20.84
N LEU A 202 10.69 -2.56 19.82
CA LEU A 202 11.76 -1.81 19.16
C LEU A 202 12.16 -0.54 19.92
N GLY A 203 11.54 -0.24 21.06
CA GLY A 203 11.79 0.97 21.85
C GLY A 203 11.21 2.26 21.23
N LYS A 204 10.33 2.13 20.23
CA LYS A 204 9.73 3.25 19.50
C LYS A 204 8.33 3.57 20.06
N ARG A 205 7.94 4.86 20.00
CA ARG A 205 6.68 5.36 20.56
C ARG A 205 5.60 5.60 19.51
N SER A 206 5.98 5.56 18.23
CA SER A 206 5.10 5.87 17.11
C SER A 206 5.49 5.05 15.89
N PHE A 207 4.52 4.64 15.08
CA PHE A 207 4.79 3.99 13.80
C PHE A 207 5.58 4.88 12.83
N ARG A 208 5.57 6.21 13.02
CA ARG A 208 6.36 7.15 12.22
C ARG A 208 7.85 7.12 12.54
N GLU A 209 8.22 6.55 13.69
CA GLU A 209 9.62 6.36 14.05
C GLU A 209 10.19 5.11 13.40
N LEU A 210 9.36 4.23 12.84
CA LEU A 210 9.82 3.02 12.15
C LEU A 210 10.55 3.39 10.87
N ASP A 211 11.66 2.72 10.63
CA ASP A 211 12.50 2.95 9.47
C ASP A 211 13.21 1.65 9.05
N ARG A 212 14.02 1.76 8.00
CA ARG A 212 14.75 0.63 7.41
C ARG A 212 15.76 -0.02 8.37
N THR A 213 16.16 0.65 9.44
CA THR A 213 17.08 0.12 10.45
C THR A 213 16.41 -0.89 11.38
N ASP A 214 15.08 -0.89 11.47
CA ASP A 214 14.31 -1.91 12.22
C ASP A 214 14.17 -3.25 11.47
N LEU A 215 14.65 -3.30 10.22
CA LEU A 215 14.46 -4.43 9.33
C LEU A 215 15.79 -5.13 9.03
N THR A 216 15.71 -6.45 8.96
CA THR A 216 16.79 -7.32 8.49
C THR A 216 16.24 -8.41 7.58
N THR A 217 17.09 -8.94 6.71
CA THR A 217 16.74 -10.06 5.83
C THR A 217 17.93 -10.99 5.63
N MET A 218 17.64 -12.26 5.40
CA MET A 218 18.64 -13.26 5.01
C MET A 218 19.00 -13.16 3.51
N ASP A 219 18.11 -12.57 2.70
CA ASP A 219 18.31 -12.43 1.27
C ASP A 219 19.14 -11.17 0.96
N ARG A 220 20.34 -11.39 0.40
CA ARG A 220 21.29 -10.31 0.11
C ARG A 220 20.77 -9.32 -0.93
N GLU A 221 20.03 -9.79 -1.94
CA GLU A 221 19.52 -8.92 -3.00
C GLU A 221 18.35 -8.07 -2.49
N ILE A 222 17.51 -8.62 -1.61
CA ILE A 222 16.49 -7.82 -0.89
C ILE A 222 17.16 -6.78 0.01
N ALA A 223 18.20 -7.17 0.75
CA ALA A 223 18.94 -6.27 1.64
C ALA A 223 19.47 -5.07 0.85
N ARG A 224 20.15 -5.35 -0.27
CA ARG A 224 20.67 -4.34 -1.19
C ARG A 224 19.58 -3.47 -1.83
N ALA A 225 18.49 -4.09 -2.30
CA ALA A 225 17.44 -3.38 -3.01
C ALA A 225 16.71 -2.40 -2.08
N ALA A 226 16.34 -2.86 -0.88
CA ALA A 226 15.61 -2.11 0.12
C ALA A 226 16.50 -1.15 0.94
N GLY A 227 17.81 -1.41 1.00
CA GLY A 227 18.73 -0.69 1.89
C GLY A 227 18.48 -1.04 3.36
N ILE A 228 18.30 -2.33 3.66
CA ILE A 228 18.11 -2.87 5.01
C ILE A 228 19.29 -3.79 5.36
N GLN A 229 19.47 -4.11 6.64
CA GLN A 229 20.62 -4.91 7.08
C GLN A 229 20.55 -6.36 6.58
N TRP A 230 21.70 -6.90 6.19
CA TRP A 230 21.85 -8.33 5.88
C TRP A 230 22.11 -9.13 7.16
N ALA A 231 21.29 -10.14 7.42
CA ALA A 231 21.28 -10.84 8.71
C ALA A 231 22.56 -11.63 9.05
N TYR A 232 23.39 -11.97 8.06
CA TYR A 232 24.56 -12.82 8.27
C TYR A 232 25.83 -12.06 8.66
N LEU A 233 25.85 -10.73 8.53
CA LEU A 233 27.00 -9.90 8.89
C LEU A 233 26.57 -8.74 9.79
N PRO A 234 27.34 -8.41 10.83
CA PRO A 234 27.10 -7.21 11.61
C PRO A 234 27.30 -5.95 10.74
N PRO A 235 26.66 -4.81 11.07
CA PRO A 235 26.70 -3.61 10.23
C PRO A 235 28.10 -3.11 9.88
N GLU A 236 29.05 -3.21 10.80
CA GLU A 236 30.46 -2.86 10.64
C GLU A 236 31.21 -3.72 9.60
N GLU A 237 30.73 -4.93 9.33
CA GLU A 237 31.33 -5.86 8.36
C GLU A 237 30.59 -5.87 7.02
N GLN A 238 29.54 -5.05 6.85
CA GLN A 238 28.77 -4.97 5.61
C GLN A 238 29.39 -4.06 4.55
N GLU A 239 30.38 -3.23 4.91
CA GLU A 239 31.06 -2.35 3.97
C GLU A 239 31.76 -3.16 2.86
N GLY A 240 31.59 -2.75 1.60
CA GLY A 240 32.17 -3.46 0.43
C GLY A 240 31.45 -4.76 0.03
N THR A 241 30.41 -5.18 0.74
CA THR A 241 29.61 -6.37 0.37
C THR A 241 28.57 -6.12 -0.72
N GLY A 242 28.39 -4.85 -1.09
CA GLY A 242 27.33 -4.40 -2.01
C GLY A 242 25.96 -4.24 -1.34
N VAL A 243 25.85 -4.55 -0.04
CA VAL A 243 24.73 -4.19 0.84
C VAL A 243 25.21 -3.03 1.72
N GLU A 244 25.27 -1.84 1.15
CA GLU A 244 25.60 -0.66 1.94
C GLU A 244 24.35 -0.30 2.77
N PRO A 245 24.43 -0.31 4.11
CA PRO A 245 23.34 0.21 4.91
C PRO A 245 23.14 1.67 4.53
N VAL A 246 21.88 2.09 4.40
CA VAL A 246 21.57 3.51 4.43
C VAL A 246 21.94 3.95 5.85
N LEU A 247 23.15 4.50 6.03
CA LEU A 247 23.53 5.22 7.24
C LEU A 247 22.33 6.08 7.65
N PRO A 248 21.93 6.12 8.93
CA PRO A 248 20.84 7.00 9.30
C PRO A 248 21.18 8.40 8.77
N LEU A 249 20.26 8.98 7.99
CA LEU A 249 20.32 10.41 7.72
C LEU A 249 20.50 11.08 9.09
N PRO A 250 21.41 12.05 9.21
CA PRO A 250 21.70 12.66 10.50
C PRO A 250 20.37 13.03 11.15
N TYR A 251 20.22 12.59 12.41
CA TYR A 251 19.05 12.94 13.20
C TYR A 251 18.78 14.44 13.03
N PRO A 252 17.52 14.88 12.94
CA PRO A 252 17.23 16.31 12.98
C PRO A 252 17.94 16.91 14.20
N PRO A 253 18.63 18.06 14.06
CA PRO A 253 19.45 18.61 15.14
C PRO A 253 18.62 18.69 16.42
N GLY A 254 19.07 17.98 17.48
CA GLY A 254 18.41 17.91 18.78
C GLY A 254 18.13 16.51 19.37
N ARG A 255 18.43 15.40 18.67
CA ARG A 255 18.27 14.02 19.20
C ARG A 255 19.58 13.29 19.57
N GLU A 256 20.74 13.93 19.41
CA GLU A 256 22.05 13.29 19.63
C GLU A 256 22.39 12.99 21.11
N GLU A 257 21.69 13.60 22.07
CA GLU A 257 22.03 13.49 23.49
C GLU A 257 21.32 12.35 24.26
N GLU A 258 20.22 11.79 23.75
CA GLU A 258 19.39 10.84 24.53
C GLU A 258 19.78 9.37 24.40
N GLN A 259 20.68 9.00 23.47
CA GLN A 259 20.97 7.59 23.16
C GLN A 259 22.45 7.19 23.27
N ARG A 260 23.30 7.94 23.97
CA ARG A 260 24.60 7.39 24.37
C ARG A 260 24.36 6.33 25.45
N PRO A 261 24.78 5.06 25.25
CA PRO A 261 24.72 4.08 26.32
C PRO A 261 25.60 4.59 27.46
N VAL A 262 24.98 4.82 28.62
CA VAL A 262 25.73 5.04 29.85
C VAL A 262 26.34 3.69 30.20
N LEU A 263 27.62 3.51 29.81
CA LEU A 263 28.43 2.41 30.30
C LEU A 263 28.61 2.60 31.81
N HIS A 264 27.92 1.76 32.59
CA HIS A 264 28.21 1.46 33.98
C HIS A 264 28.41 -0.04 34.14
#